data_AF-A0A7W8T850-F1
#
_entry.id   AF-A0A7W8T850-F1
#
_cell.length_a   1.000
_cell.length_b   1.000
_cell.length_c   1.000
_cell.angle_alpha   90.00
_cell.angle_beta   90.00
_cell.angle_gamma   90.00
#
_symmetry.space_group_name_H-M   'P 1'
#
loop_
_entity.id
_entity.type
_entity.pdbx_description
1 polymer ?
#
loop_
_entity_poly.entity_id
_entity_poly.type
_entity_poly.pdbx_seq_one_letter_code
_entity_poly.pdbx_strand_id
1 'polypeptide(L)'
;MLDDTSRSSSELERAREIRPVIDSVDLLLDLHSMHEKSAPLIVAGPLDKGIELSLKLGAPATVICDEGHREGRRMRDYEAFVDPGSQKNALLIECGQHWEASAVAVARDVTARFLKLSGVVDAEDLPQRWFAPLPNEMRVVRVT
;
A
#
# COMPACT_ATOMS: atom_id res chain seq x y z
N MET A 1 4.71 21.05 -3.22
CA MET A 1 3.36 21.10 -3.86
C MET A 1 2.28 21.35 -2.82
N LEU A 2 2.19 20.57 -1.74
CA LEU A 2 1.18 20.80 -0.71
C LEU A 2 1.38 22.13 0.05
N ASP A 3 2.63 22.54 0.27
CA ASP A 3 2.97 23.81 0.93
C ASP A 3 2.82 25.05 0.04
N ASP A 4 2.61 24.88 -1.28
CA ASP A 4 2.37 26.00 -2.19
C ASP A 4 0.89 26.40 -2.13
N THR A 5 0.58 27.38 -1.29
CA THR A 5 -0.80 27.86 -1.06
C THR A 5 -1.35 28.70 -2.21
N SER A 6 -0.54 29.02 -3.23
CA SER A 6 -1.03 29.71 -4.43
C SER A 6 -1.77 28.77 -5.38
N ARG A 7 -1.58 27.46 -5.23
CA ARG A 7 -2.25 26.42 -6.00
C ARG A 7 -3.43 25.83 -5.22
N SER A 8 -4.59 25.75 -5.86
CA SER A 8 -5.75 25.05 -5.31
C SER A 8 -6.44 24.18 -6.35
N SER A 9 -6.85 23.01 -5.89
CA SER A 9 -7.80 22.11 -6.53
C SER A 9 -8.47 21.31 -5.43
N SER A 10 -9.58 20.64 -5.73
CA SER A 10 -10.26 19.75 -4.79
C SER A 10 -9.29 18.70 -4.21
N GLU A 11 -8.40 18.14 -5.03
CA GLU A 11 -7.40 17.15 -4.64
C GLU A 11 -6.31 17.75 -3.75
N LEU A 12 -5.83 18.97 -4.05
CA LEU A 12 -4.83 19.64 -3.21
C LEU A 12 -5.40 20.03 -1.85
N GLU A 13 -6.65 20.50 -1.82
CA GLU A 13 -7.37 20.80 -0.58
C GLU A 13 -7.52 19.53 0.25
N ARG A 14 -8.01 18.44 -0.34
CA ARG A 14 -8.15 17.16 0.36
C ARG A 14 -6.82 16.58 0.83
N ALA A 15 -5.77 16.67 0.03
CA ALA A 15 -4.44 16.21 0.41
C ALA A 15 -3.88 16.99 1.61
N ARG A 16 -4.14 18.31 1.68
CA ARG A 16 -3.78 19.13 2.85
C ARG A 16 -4.61 18.76 4.08
N GLU A 17 -5.90 18.47 3.94
CA GLU A 17 -6.75 18.04 5.05
C GLU A 17 -6.29 16.72 5.69
N ILE A 18 -5.89 15.74 4.87
CA ILE A 18 -5.48 14.42 5.39
C ILE A 18 -4.03 14.40 5.85
N ARG A 19 -3.19 15.34 5.41
CA ARG A 19 -1.74 15.37 5.70
C ARG A 19 -1.42 15.19 7.19
N PRO A 20 -2.07 15.87 8.16
CA PRO A 20 -1.75 15.67 9.58
C PRO A 20 -1.93 14.22 10.06
N VAL A 21 -2.88 13.49 9.49
CA VAL A 21 -3.08 12.06 9.79
C VAL A 21 -1.93 11.25 9.19
N ILE A 22 -1.59 11.49 7.91
CA ILE A 22 -0.49 10.80 7.23
C ILE A 22 0.85 11.05 7.91
N ASP A 23 1.09 12.27 8.39
CA ASP A 23 2.29 12.63 9.15
C ASP A 23 2.40 11.86 10.48
N SER A 24 1.27 11.40 11.04
CA SER A 24 1.21 10.74 12.35
C SER A 24 1.35 9.22 12.30
N VAL A 25 0.92 8.55 11.21
CA VAL A 25 0.91 7.08 11.16
C VAL A 25 2.32 6.50 10.96
N ASP A 26 2.56 5.32 11.52
CA ASP A 26 3.79 4.56 11.31
C ASP A 26 3.70 3.66 10.08
N LEU A 27 2.52 3.11 9.82
CA LEU A 27 2.25 2.19 8.73
C LEU A 27 1.07 2.70 7.89
N LEU A 28 1.25 2.71 6.57
CA LEU A 28 0.22 3.08 5.60
C LEU A 28 -0.10 1.90 4.68
N LEU A 29 -1.39 1.59 4.54
CA LEU A 29 -1.91 0.69 3.51
C LEU A 29 -2.79 1.50 2.56
N ASP A 30 -2.39 1.55 1.30
CA ASP A 30 -3.10 2.25 0.23
C ASP A 30 -3.73 1.23 -0.73
N LEU A 31 -5.07 1.17 -0.77
CA LEU A 31 -5.81 0.16 -1.54
C LEU A 31 -6.28 0.71 -2.87
N HIS A 32 -5.85 0.06 -3.95
CA HIS A 32 -6.16 0.45 -5.31
C HIS A 32 -6.79 -0.71 -6.08
N SER A 33 -7.40 -0.36 -7.20
CA SER A 33 -7.75 -1.29 -8.27
C SER A 33 -7.19 -0.71 -9.56
N MET A 34 -7.00 -1.56 -10.57
CA MET A 34 -6.35 -1.20 -11.83
C MET A 34 -7.35 -1.11 -12.97
N HIS A 35 -7.02 -0.28 -13.95
CA HIS A 35 -7.74 -0.26 -15.22
C HIS A 35 -7.52 -1.55 -16.01
N GLU A 36 -6.26 -1.95 -16.17
CA GLU A 36 -5.88 -3.20 -16.82
C GLU A 36 -6.24 -4.42 -15.98
N LYS A 37 -6.70 -5.46 -16.67
CA LYS A 37 -6.93 -6.77 -16.06
C LYS A 37 -5.59 -7.46 -15.84
N SER A 38 -5.15 -7.53 -14.59
CA SER A 38 -3.92 -8.20 -14.18
C SER A 38 -4.09 -8.94 -12.85
N ALA A 39 -3.10 -9.76 -12.51
CA ALA A 39 -3.05 -10.38 -11.19
C ALA A 39 -2.82 -9.31 -10.12
N PRO A 40 -3.41 -9.44 -8.92
CA PRO A 40 -3.17 -8.51 -7.83
C PRO A 40 -1.69 -8.46 -7.45
N LEU A 41 -1.21 -7.28 -7.07
CA LEU A 41 0.20 -7.07 -6.75
C LEU A 41 0.39 -6.04 -5.64
N ILE A 42 1.52 -6.16 -4.96
CA ILE A 42 2.04 -5.17 -4.03
C ILE A 42 2.96 -4.25 -4.81
N VAL A 43 2.82 -2.94 -4.65
CA VAL A 43 3.83 -1.96 -5.08
C VAL A 43 4.61 -1.53 -3.83
N ALA A 44 5.85 -2.02 -3.72
CA ALA A 44 6.82 -1.68 -2.67
C ALA A 44 7.75 -0.55 -3.12
N GLY A 45 8.24 0.25 -2.16
CA GLY A 45 9.11 1.39 -2.44
C GLY A 45 10.45 0.93 -3.01
N PRO A 46 11.34 1.86 -3.38
CA PRO A 46 12.69 1.49 -3.80
C PRO A 46 13.52 0.87 -2.67
N LEU A 47 13.12 1.10 -1.40
CA LEU A 47 13.85 0.67 -0.21
C LEU A 47 13.51 -0.77 0.21
N ASP A 48 14.52 -1.47 0.74
CA ASP A 48 14.38 -2.86 1.21
C ASP A 48 13.34 -3.03 2.32
N LYS A 49 13.13 -2.00 3.17
CA LYS A 49 12.07 -2.03 4.20
C LYS A 49 10.68 -2.28 3.60
N GLY A 50 10.41 -1.78 2.38
CA GLY A 50 9.13 -2.00 1.70
C GLY A 50 8.98 -3.46 1.24
N ILE A 51 10.06 -4.07 0.78
CA ILE A 51 10.11 -5.50 0.41
C ILE A 51 9.92 -6.35 1.65
N GLU A 52 10.64 -6.09 2.73
CA GLU A 52 10.51 -6.82 3.99
C GLU A 52 9.08 -6.76 4.54
N LEU A 53 8.44 -5.59 4.50
CA LEU A 53 7.04 -5.44 4.90
C LEU A 53 6.10 -6.23 3.99
N SER A 54 6.35 -6.24 2.69
CA SER A 54 5.57 -7.03 1.71
C SER A 54 5.68 -8.53 1.98
N LEU A 55 6.89 -9.03 2.26
CA LEU A 55 7.13 -10.43 2.58
C LEU A 55 6.48 -10.83 3.91
N LYS A 56 6.48 -9.94 4.91
CA LYS A 56 5.75 -10.14 6.18
C LYS A 56 4.23 -10.15 5.99
N LEU A 57 3.71 -9.31 5.08
CA LEU A 57 2.28 -9.31 4.72
C LEU A 57 1.89 -10.64 4.07
N GLY A 58 2.73 -11.15 3.17
CA GLY A 58 2.64 -12.50 2.60
C GLY A 58 1.72 -12.65 1.38
N ALA A 59 0.92 -11.64 1.06
CA ALA A 59 0.03 -11.63 -0.10
C ALA A 59 -0.30 -10.19 -0.53
N PRO A 60 -0.56 -9.91 -1.82
CA PRO A 60 -0.50 -10.81 -2.99
C PRO A 60 0.90 -11.36 -3.33
N ALA A 61 0.97 -12.35 -4.22
CA ALA A 61 2.20 -13.10 -4.52
C ALA A 61 3.30 -12.28 -5.23
N THR A 62 2.95 -11.19 -5.89
CA THR A 62 3.90 -10.38 -6.68
C THR A 62 4.16 -9.06 -5.98
N VAL A 63 5.44 -8.73 -5.78
CA VAL A 63 5.91 -7.44 -5.25
C VAL A 63 6.68 -6.73 -6.36
N ILE A 64 6.17 -5.57 -6.77
CA ILE A 64 6.85 -4.67 -7.71
C ILE A 64 7.55 -3.59 -6.90
N CYS A 65 8.85 -3.42 -7.12
CA CYS A 65 9.63 -2.35 -6.53
C CYS A 65 9.99 -1.36 -7.64
N ASP A 66 9.54 -0.12 -7.51
CA ASP A 66 9.81 0.97 -8.45
C ASP A 66 10.46 2.16 -7.75
N GLU A 67 11.08 3.05 -8.54
CA GLU A 67 11.72 4.27 -8.04
C GLU A 67 10.74 5.44 -7.82
N GLY A 68 9.43 5.22 -8.02
CA GLY A 68 8.44 6.28 -8.08
C GLY A 68 7.70 6.34 -9.41
N HIS A 69 6.67 7.18 -9.48
CA HIS A 69 5.86 7.35 -10.69
C HIS A 69 6.13 8.71 -11.36
N ARG A 70 6.29 8.71 -12.69
CA ARG A 70 6.53 9.95 -13.46
C ARG A 70 5.35 10.92 -13.41
N GLU A 71 4.14 10.41 -13.22
CA GLU A 71 2.91 11.21 -13.17
C GLU A 71 2.67 11.89 -11.82
N GLY A 72 3.52 11.65 -10.83
CA GLY A 72 3.46 12.33 -9.55
C GLY A 72 3.85 11.44 -8.37
N ARG A 73 3.97 12.09 -7.21
CA ARG A 73 4.27 11.42 -5.95
C ARG A 73 3.00 10.71 -5.45
N ARG A 74 3.07 9.40 -5.24
CA ARG A 74 1.99 8.63 -4.59
C ARG A 74 2.08 8.80 -3.08
N MET A 75 0.99 8.50 -2.35
CA MET A 75 0.95 8.67 -0.89
C MET A 75 2.03 7.85 -0.17
N ARG A 76 2.27 6.63 -0.64
CA ARG A 76 3.37 5.77 -0.15
C ARG A 76 4.78 6.28 -0.43
N ASP A 77 4.95 7.21 -1.38
CA ASP A 77 6.25 7.81 -1.72
C ASP A 77 6.51 9.10 -0.89
N TYR A 78 5.69 9.36 0.12
CA TYR A 78 5.71 10.60 0.90
C TYR A 78 6.68 10.54 2.09
N GLU A 79 7.62 11.49 2.12
CA GLU A 79 8.51 11.81 3.24
C GLU A 79 9.09 10.57 3.94
N ALA A 80 8.71 10.34 5.20
CA ALA A 80 9.26 9.32 6.07
C ALA A 80 9.03 7.88 5.57
N PHE A 81 8.08 7.63 4.66
CA PHE A 81 7.87 6.31 4.06
C PHE A 81 9.01 5.92 3.12
N VAL A 82 9.68 6.89 2.50
CA VAL A 82 10.83 6.68 1.59
C VAL A 82 12.17 7.13 2.19
N ASP A 83 12.21 7.43 3.48
CA ASP A 83 13.44 7.70 4.22
C ASP A 83 14.04 6.40 4.79
N PRO A 84 15.29 6.01 4.42
CA PRO A 84 15.94 4.82 4.96
C PRO A 84 16.24 4.91 6.47
N GLY A 85 16.31 6.11 7.06
CA GLY A 85 16.48 6.32 8.50
C GLY A 85 15.18 6.22 9.31
N SER A 86 14.03 6.20 8.63
CA SER A 86 12.71 6.16 9.25
C SER A 86 12.17 4.74 9.33
N GLN A 87 11.58 4.40 10.48
CA GLN A 87 10.84 3.14 10.67
C GLN A 87 9.47 3.14 9.98
N LYS A 88 8.96 4.32 9.59
CA LYS A 88 7.67 4.42 8.92
C LYS A 88 7.70 3.72 7.58
N ASN A 89 6.61 3.07 7.21
CA ASN A 89 6.57 2.27 5.99
C ASN A 89 5.18 2.25 5.35
N ALA A 90 5.13 1.99 4.05
CA ALA A 90 3.90 2.07 3.28
C ALA A 90 3.85 1.00 2.19
N LEU A 91 2.69 0.39 2.02
CA LEU A 91 2.38 -0.48 0.89
C LEU A 91 1.21 0.09 0.11
N LEU A 92 1.31 0.00 -1.22
CA LEU A 92 0.17 0.15 -2.11
C LEU A 92 -0.19 -1.23 -2.65
N ILE A 93 -1.47 -1.58 -2.60
CA ILE A 93 -1.97 -2.85 -3.14
C ILE A 93 -2.85 -2.56 -4.34
N GLU A 94 -2.47 -3.10 -5.47
CA GLU A 94 -3.32 -3.17 -6.64
C GLU A 94 -4.15 -4.46 -6.55
N CYS A 95 -5.41 -4.33 -6.15
CA CYS A 95 -6.25 -5.46 -5.75
C CYS A 95 -6.80 -6.28 -6.93
N GLY A 96 -6.66 -5.79 -8.16
CA GLY A 96 -7.24 -6.38 -9.38
C GLY A 96 -7.94 -5.33 -10.22
N GLN A 97 -8.65 -5.77 -11.26
CA GLN A 97 -9.33 -4.86 -12.18
C GLN A 97 -10.46 -4.08 -11.47
N HIS A 98 -10.69 -2.83 -11.88
CA HIS A 98 -11.89 -2.09 -11.55
C HIS A 98 -13.16 -2.94 -11.75
N TRP A 99 -14.11 -2.78 -10.83
CA TRP A 99 -15.44 -3.43 -10.85
C TRP A 99 -15.47 -4.94 -10.60
N GLU A 100 -14.34 -5.64 -10.60
CA GLU A 100 -14.33 -7.08 -10.32
C GLU A 100 -14.54 -7.36 -8.82
N ALA A 101 -15.48 -8.25 -8.50
CA ALA A 101 -15.74 -8.67 -7.12
C ALA A 101 -14.52 -9.35 -6.47
N SER A 102 -13.63 -9.92 -7.28
CA SER A 102 -12.35 -10.49 -6.83
C SER A 102 -11.45 -9.43 -6.16
N ALA A 103 -11.47 -8.18 -6.63
CA ALA A 103 -10.69 -7.09 -6.04
C ALA A 103 -11.13 -6.81 -4.59
N VAL A 104 -12.42 -6.95 -4.29
CA VAL A 104 -12.95 -6.82 -2.92
C VAL A 104 -12.43 -7.94 -2.01
N ALA A 105 -12.31 -9.17 -2.54
CA ALA A 105 -11.77 -10.29 -1.78
C ALA A 105 -10.29 -10.05 -1.44
N VAL A 106 -9.50 -9.55 -2.39
CA VAL A 106 -8.10 -9.19 -2.18
C VAL A 106 -7.98 -8.05 -1.18
N ALA A 107 -8.75 -6.97 -1.34
CA ALA A 107 -8.74 -5.84 -0.44
C ALA A 107 -9.03 -6.25 1.02
N ARG A 108 -9.98 -7.16 1.24
CA ARG A 108 -10.28 -7.71 2.58
C ARG A 108 -9.13 -8.53 3.14
N ASP A 109 -8.54 -9.40 2.34
CA ASP A 109 -7.41 -10.24 2.75
C ASP A 109 -6.20 -9.39 3.18
N VAL A 110 -5.79 -8.44 2.34
CA VAL A 110 -4.64 -7.58 2.65
C VAL A 110 -4.93 -6.65 3.83
N THR A 111 -6.16 -6.15 3.96
CA THR A 111 -6.55 -5.34 5.13
C THR A 111 -6.44 -6.14 6.42
N ALA A 112 -6.98 -7.37 6.44
CA ALA A 112 -6.90 -8.23 7.61
C ALA A 112 -5.44 -8.54 7.99
N ARG A 113 -4.61 -8.91 7.00
CA ARG A 113 -3.18 -9.18 7.22
C ARG A 113 -2.43 -7.97 7.72
N PHE A 114 -2.70 -6.79 7.14
CA PHE A 114 -2.02 -5.56 7.50
C PHE A 114 -2.40 -5.09 8.91
N LEU A 115 -3.69 -5.13 9.26
CA LEU A 115 -4.15 -4.80 10.62
C LEU A 115 -3.51 -5.72 11.66
N LYS A 116 -3.49 -7.03 11.41
CA LYS A 116 -2.78 -8.00 12.26
C LYS A 116 -1.28 -7.70 12.34
N LEU A 117 -0.64 -7.45 11.20
CA LEU A 117 0.81 -7.17 11.13
C LEU A 117 1.19 -5.87 11.84
N SER A 118 0.30 -4.87 11.84
CA SER A 118 0.47 -3.61 12.55
C SER A 118 0.31 -3.72 14.06
N GLY A 119 -0.24 -4.84 14.57
CA GLY A 119 -0.51 -5.04 15.99
C GLY A 119 -1.66 -4.20 16.54
N VAL A 120 -2.44 -3.54 15.67
CA VAL A 120 -3.62 -2.74 16.08
C VAL A 120 -4.80 -3.61 16.51
N VAL A 121 -4.86 -4.84 15.99
CA VAL A 121 -5.90 -5.84 16.32
C VAL A 121 -5.27 -7.23 16.42
N ASP A 122 -5.91 -8.11 17.19
CA ASP A 122 -5.54 -9.51 17.23
C ASP A 122 -6.16 -10.29 16.06
N ALA A 123 -5.61 -11.46 15.74
CA ALA A 123 -6.12 -12.29 14.64
C ALA A 123 -7.57 -12.75 14.85
N GLU A 124 -8.00 -12.81 16.10
CA GLU A 124 -9.32 -13.26 16.54
C GLU A 124 -10.40 -12.17 16.33
N ASP A 125 -10.00 -10.90 16.25
CA ASP A 125 -10.88 -9.76 15.99
C ASP A 125 -11.29 -9.67 14.51
N LEU A 126 -10.58 -10.38 13.63
CA LEU A 126 -10.75 -10.30 12.19
C LEU A 126 -11.63 -11.44 11.66
N PRO A 127 -12.56 -11.17 10.71
CA PRO A 127 -13.39 -12.22 10.13
C PRO A 127 -12.51 -13.26 9.42
N GLN A 128 -12.54 -14.52 9.87
CA GLN A 128 -11.72 -15.58 9.28
C GLN A 128 -11.94 -15.74 7.77
N ARG A 129 -13.16 -15.47 7.29
CA ARG A 129 -13.52 -15.48 5.86
C ARG A 129 -12.83 -14.41 5.01
N TRP A 130 -12.12 -13.45 5.62
CA TRP A 130 -11.34 -12.46 4.89
C TRP A 130 -9.97 -12.99 4.49
N PHE A 131 -9.42 -13.98 5.20
CA PHE A 131 -8.12 -14.54 4.88
C PHE A 131 -8.22 -15.54 3.72
N ALA A 132 -7.60 -15.19 2.61
CA ALA A 132 -7.35 -16.11 1.51
C ALA A 132 -6.17 -17.06 1.85
N PRO A 133 -6.03 -18.20 1.15
CA PRO A 133 -4.81 -18.99 1.24
C PRO A 133 -3.58 -18.17 0.86
N LEU A 134 -2.48 -18.35 1.60
CA LEU A 134 -1.20 -17.75 1.23
C LEU A 134 -0.70 -18.35 -0.11
N PRO A 135 -0.01 -17.55 -0.94
CA PRO A 135 0.70 -18.10 -2.07
C PRO A 135 1.85 -19.00 -1.61
N ASN A 136 2.18 -20.02 -2.39
CA ASN A 136 3.31 -20.92 -2.09
C ASN A 136 4.67 -20.22 -2.24
N GLU A 137 4.73 -19.17 -3.05
CA GLU A 137 5.93 -18.39 -3.34
C GLU A 137 5.55 -16.93 -3.55
N MET A 138 6.41 -16.02 -3.09
CA MET A 138 6.33 -14.60 -3.43
C MET A 138 7.47 -14.21 -4.39
N ARG A 139 7.14 -13.45 -5.43
CA ARG A 139 8.10 -12.94 -6.41
C ARG A 139 8.32 -11.46 -6.23
N VAL A 140 9.57 -11.06 -6.03
CA VAL A 140 9.98 -9.65 -6.01
C VAL A 140 10.56 -9.28 -7.36
N VAL A 141 10.03 -8.23 -7.97
CA VAL A 141 10.48 -7.69 -9.26
C VAL A 141 10.92 -6.25 -9.04
N ARG A 142 12.17 -5.92 -9.38
CA ARG A 142 12.67 -4.55 -9.39
C ARG A 142 12.57 -4.00 -10.80
N VAL A 143 11.91 -2.86 -10.96
CA VAL A 143 11.81 -2.15 -12.23
C VAL A 143 12.93 -1.12 -12.27
N THR A 144 13.78 -1.22 -13.28
CA THR A 144 14.90 -0.31 -13.58
C THR A 144 14.59 0.56 -14.78
#